data_AF-E3PQP5-F1
#
_entry.id   AF-E3PQP5-F1
#
_cell.length_a   1.000
_cell.length_b   1.000
_cell.length_c   1.000
_cell.angle_alpha   90.00
_cell.angle_beta   90.00
_cell.angle_gamma   90.00
#
_symmetry.space_group_name_H-M   'P 1'
#
loop_
_entity.id
_entity.type
_entity.pdbx_description
1 polymer ?
#
loop_
_entity_poly.entity_id
_entity_poly.type
_entity_poly.pdbx_seq_one_letter_code
_entity_poly.pdbx_strand_id
1 'polypeptide(L)' 'INVKIADIDVDLYTKGNVTTAIVNGEILNDNLPYRHRAAKIQIKRRNQGIALHAPNHGLQEVFLDPNGLT' A
#
# COMPACT_ATOMS: atom_id res chain seq x y z
N ILE A 1 8.78 1.53 2.40
CA ILE A 1 8.40 0.40 3.29
C ILE A 1 8.13 -0.78 2.38
N ASN A 2 8.84 -1.89 2.56
CA ASN A 2 8.56 -3.15 1.86
C ASN A 2 7.74 -4.06 2.78
N VAL A 3 6.68 -4.68 2.25
CA VAL A 3 5.80 -5.58 2.99
C VAL A 3 5.52 -6.81 2.13
N LYS A 4 5.97 -7.97 2.59
CA LYS A 4 5.63 -9.25 1.97
C LYS A 4 4.43 -9.89 2.65
N ILE A 5 3.36 -10.17 1.91
CA ILE A 5 2.12 -10.76 2.41
C ILE A 5 1.82 -12.00 1.57
N ALA A 6 2.00 -13.17 2.16
CA ALA A 6 1.97 -14.45 1.43
C ALA A 6 2.93 -14.43 0.22
N ASP A 7 2.41 -14.60 -1.00
CA ASP A 7 3.12 -14.57 -2.27
C ASP A 7 3.16 -13.17 -2.92
N ILE A 8 2.61 -12.14 -2.27
CA ILE A 8 2.53 -10.77 -2.79
C ILE A 8 3.61 -9.91 -2.16
N ASP A 9 4.36 -9.21 -3.01
CA ASP A 9 5.34 -8.19 -2.63
C ASP A 9 4.73 -6.79 -2.83
N VAL A 10 4.75 -5.97 -1.77
CA VAL A 10 4.23 -4.61 -1.79
C VAL A 10 5.30 -3.62 -1.33
N ASP A 11 5.68 -2.72 -2.23
CA ASP A 11 6.52 -1.57 -1.91
C ASP A 11 5.70 -0.30 -1.82
N LEU A 12 5.72 0.33 -0.65
CA LEU A 12 5.17 1.67 -0.44
C LEU A 12 6.32 2.66 -0.43
N TYR A 13 6.26 3.70 -1.26
CA TYR A 13 7.28 4.74 -1.27
C TYR A 13 6.72 6.10 -1.61
N THR A 14 7.50 7.12 -1.28
CA THR A 14 7.22 8.52 -1.59
C THR A 14 8.26 9.02 -2.59
N LYS A 15 7.80 9.78 -3.59
CA LYS A 15 8.66 10.49 -4.54
C LYS A 15 8.22 11.95 -4.56
N GLY A 16 8.96 12.80 -3.84
CA GLY A 16 8.47 14.15 -3.50
C GLY A 16 7.19 14.07 -2.67
N ASN A 17 6.16 14.79 -3.08
CA ASN A 17 4.86 14.83 -2.37
C ASN A 17 3.89 13.72 -2.83
N VAL A 18 4.33 12.82 -3.71
CA VAL A 18 3.49 11.74 -4.23
C VAL A 18 3.84 10.44 -3.53
N THR A 19 2.87 9.88 -2.82
CA THR A 19 2.93 8.50 -2.31
C THR A 19 2.37 7.56 -3.35
N THR A 20 3.03 6.43 -3.59
CA THR A 20 2.56 5.37 -4.49
C THR A 20 2.88 3.99 -3.93
N ALA A 21 2.33 2.95 -4.57
CA ALA A 21 2.55 1.56 -4.24
C ALA A 21 2.94 0.75 -5.48
N ILE A 22 3.85 -0.19 -5.32
CA ILE A 22 4.15 -1.23 -6.30
C ILE A 22 3.65 -2.55 -5.74
N VAL A 23 2.92 -3.33 -6.55
CA VAL A 23 2.44 -4.67 -6.18
C VAL A 23 2.99 -5.66 -7.20
N ASN A 24 3.82 -6.61 -6.76
CA ASN A 24 4.47 -7.59 -7.64
C ASN A 24 5.17 -6.98 -8.87
N GLY A 25 5.76 -5.78 -8.72
CA GLY A 25 6.41 -5.04 -9.81
C GLY A 25 5.50 -4.09 -10.60
N GLU A 26 4.18 -4.10 -10.39
CA GLU A 26 3.23 -3.20 -11.04
C GLU A 26 2.98 -1.92 -10.24
N ILE A 27 3.16 -0.75 -10.86
CA ILE A 27 2.96 0.55 -10.21
C ILE A 27 1.47 0.91 -10.19
N LEU A 28 0.95 1.25 -9.00
CA LEU A 28 -0.41 1.73 -8.78
C LEU A 28 -0.48 3.26 -8.85
N ASN A 29 -0.28 3.84 -10.05
CA ASN A 29 -0.26 5.31 -10.24
C ASN A 29 -1.57 5.97 -9.77
N ASP A 30 -2.71 5.55 -10.33
CA ASP A 30 -4.06 6.06 -9.99
C ASP A 30 -5.08 4.93 -9.75
N ASN A 31 -4.62 3.68 -9.72
CA ASN A 31 -5.47 2.49 -9.58
C ASN A 31 -5.88 2.20 -8.12
N LEU A 32 -6.16 3.25 -7.35
CA LEU A 32 -6.56 3.15 -5.95
C LEU A 32 -8.05 3.49 -5.78
N PRO A 33 -8.82 2.71 -4.99
CA PRO A 33 -8.37 1.62 -4.14
C PRO A 33 -8.08 0.34 -4.93
N TYR A 34 -6.89 -0.24 -4.70
CA TYR A 34 -6.52 -1.54 -5.23
C TYR A 34 -7.01 -2.64 -4.28
N ARG A 35 -7.56 -3.72 -4.84
CA ARG A 35 -8.01 -4.89 -4.09
C ARG A 35 -7.51 -6.16 -4.76
N HIS A 36 -6.64 -6.88 -4.08
CA HIS A 36 -6.21 -8.20 -4.54
C HIS A 36 -7.25 -9.24 -4.11
N ARG A 37 -7.99 -9.81 -5.07
CA ARG A 37 -9.13 -10.71 -4.76
C ARG A 37 -8.71 -11.96 -3.97
N ALA A 38 -7.63 -12.64 -4.38
CA ALA A 38 -7.20 -13.88 -3.73
C ALA A 38 -6.66 -13.67 -2.30
N ALA A 39 -5.68 -12.78 -2.13
CA ALA A 39 -5.08 -12.48 -0.83
C ALA A 39 -5.90 -11.54 0.08
N LYS A 40 -7.04 -11.01 -0.41
CA LYS A 40 -7.89 -10.05 0.33
C LYS A 40 -7.09 -8.86 0.89
N ILE A 41 -6.11 -8.39 0.13
CA ILE A 41 -5.31 -7.20 0.44
C ILE A 41 -6.00 -5.96 -0.15
N GLN A 42 -5.99 -4.86 0.59
CA GLN A 42 -6.49 -3.57 0.11
C GLN A 42 -5.42 -2.48 0.26
N ILE A 43 -5.22 -1.71 -0.80
CA ILE A 43 -4.40 -0.50 -0.78
C ILE A 43 -5.32 0.67 -1.13
N LYS A 44 -5.30 1.74 -0.34
CA LYS A 44 -6.17 2.90 -0.55
C LYS A 44 -5.44 4.22 -0.26
N ARG A 45 -5.80 5.28 -0.98
CA ARG A 45 -5.43 6.64 -0.63
C ARG A 45 -6.04 7.01 0.72
N ARG A 46 -5.26 7.66 1.57
CA ARG A 46 -5.73 8.33 2.78
C ARG A 46 -4.97 9.65 2.91
N ASN A 47 -5.69 10.77 2.75
CA ASN A 47 -5.09 12.10 2.65
C ASN A 47 -3.99 12.12 1.55
N GLN A 48 -2.78 12.55 1.88
CA GLN A 48 -1.63 12.56 0.97
C GLN A 48 -0.85 11.24 0.98
N GLY A 49 -1.19 10.33 1.89
CA GLY A 49 -0.58 9.03 2.05
C GLY A 49 -1.33 7.87 1.40
N ILE A 50 -0.83 6.67 1.68
CA ILE A 50 -1.41 5.38 1.29
C ILE A 50 -1.46 4.44 2.50
N ALA A 51 -2.58 3.76 2.65
CA ALA A 51 -2.77 2.71 3.65
C ALA A 51 -2.90 1.34 2.97
N LEU A 52 -2.10 0.39 3.44
CA LEU A 52 -2.14 -1.03 3.09
C LEU A 52 -2.80 -1.79 4.24
N HIS A 53 -3.80 -2.61 3.93
CA HIS A 53 -4.50 -3.47 4.87
C HIS A 53 -4.46 -4.91 4.41
N ALA A 54 -4.16 -5.83 5.31
CA ALA A 54 -4.28 -7.26 5.10
C ALA A 54 -4.67 -7.99 6.40
N PRO A 55 -5.87 -7.73 6.95
CA PRO A 55 -6.28 -8.27 8.25
C PRO A 55 -6.35 -9.81 8.26
N ASN A 56 -6.67 -10.43 7.11
CA ASN A 56 -6.65 -11.90 6.98
C ASN A 56 -5.24 -12.50 7.08
N HIS A 57 -4.21 -11.66 7.07
CA HIS A 57 -2.81 -12.02 7.27
C HIS A 57 -2.23 -11.39 8.55
N GLY A 58 -3.08 -10.95 9.49
CA GLY A 58 -2.65 -10.35 10.76
C GLY A 58 -2.10 -8.91 10.63
N LEU A 59 -2.13 -8.32 9.44
CA LEU A 59 -1.65 -6.96 9.19
C LEU A 59 -2.82 -5.98 9.18
N GLN A 60 -3.04 -5.29 10.30
CA GLN A 60 -4.14 -4.33 10.43
C GLN A 60 -3.97 -3.13 9.51
N GLU A 61 -2.83 -2.44 9.56
CA GLU A 61 -2.51 -1.31 8.71
C GLU A 61 -0.99 -1.09 8.61
N VAL A 62 -0.52 -0.76 7.41
CA VAL A 62 0.73 -0.05 7.18
C VAL A 62 0.39 1.24 6.48
N PHE A 63 0.79 2.37 7.06
CA PHE A 63 0.53 3.69 6.51
C PHE A 63 1.83 4.40 6.17
N LEU A 64 1.85 5.01 4.99
CA LEU A 64 2.94 5.88 4.55
C LEU A 64 2.35 7.22 4.12
N ASP A 65 2.84 8.30 4.72
CA ASP A 65 2.51 9.68 4.40
C ASP A 65 3.79 10.43 4.00
N PRO A 66 3.75 11.29 2.97
CA PRO A 66 4.94 12.03 2.54
C PRO A 66 5.43 13.04 3.57
N ASN A 67 4.60 13.45 4.52
CA ASN A 67 4.94 14.44 5.55
C ASN A 67 5.23 13.84 6.93
N GLY A 68 5.10 12.52 7.11
CA GLY A 68 5.53 11.82 8.34
C GLY A 68 4.88 12.26 9.66
N LEU A 69 3.97 13.23 9.66
CA LEU A 69 3.26 13.67 10.86
C LEU A 69 2.10 12.71 11.10
N THR A 70 2.32 11.82 12.05
CA THR A 70 1.32 10.89 12.61
C THR A 70 0.37 11.63 13.53
#